data_AF-A0A7Y4VYC7-F1
#
_entry.id   AF-A0A7Y4VYC7-F1
#
_cell.length_a   1.000
_cell.length_b   1.000
_cell.length_c   1.000
_cell.angle_alpha   90.00
_cell.angle_beta   90.00
_cell.angle_gamma   90.00
#
_symmetry.space_group_name_H-M   'P 1'
#
loop_
_entity.id
_entity.type
_entity.pdbx_description
1 polymer ?
#
loop_
_entity_poly.entity_id
_entity_poly.type
_entity_poly.pdbx_seq_one_letter_code
_entity_poly.pdbx_strand_id
1 'polypeptide(L)'
;MTGPGYDFGDEDVVSRALFSWDASDRRLRARTRQPLTLVRSTLKTRLDDAGRVLLAAPYAPAWQMDDDATNGIFDSLGLLLEPARTNVVLWNRDLTNAAWTKANCTAAKDQVGADGVVNAASRLTATAANATCLQAITLGSSARWLVARVRRLVGAGTIQMTMDNGATWTALAGLMTAGFVRVGIPTQTLANPTVGFRIVTSGDSIAVDFVQNEGSAKFGTSDIPTTTAAVTRNRDALSATLQCLTALPDQLTLYGAIHRADWMDASGDLGYTPYAGTFGNAAARIEAYFKQTTRQLAVKLSDATGTSQEAVQNIPGGNVIRFAAHLKGLLTTGGQVALDVGTGFGAFSSAVATVPSLSTTDVTLGDAAHAVGSTLAASLRTMRLLPNLHTRALAAGYY
;
A
#
# COMPACT_ATOMS: atom_id res chain seq x y z
N MET A 1 2.06 -12.07 37.11
CA MET A 1 1.23 -12.89 36.21
C MET A 1 1.56 -12.47 34.79
N THR A 2 2.56 -13.13 34.24
CA THR A 2 3.08 -12.97 32.88
C THR A 2 2.14 -13.71 31.93
N GLY A 3 1.52 -12.98 30.99
CA GLY A 3 0.71 -13.58 29.93
C GLY A 3 1.57 -14.46 29.01
N PRO A 4 0.96 -15.39 28.24
CA PRO A 4 1.72 -16.26 27.37
C PRO A 4 2.30 -15.43 26.22
N GLY A 5 3.59 -15.13 26.31
CA GLY A 5 4.39 -14.75 25.16
C GLY A 5 4.51 -15.99 24.28
N TYR A 6 3.95 -15.91 23.07
CA TYR A 6 4.13 -16.95 22.06
C TYR A 6 5.34 -16.59 21.22
N ASP A 7 6.47 -17.16 21.61
CA ASP A 7 7.66 -17.20 20.78
C ASP A 7 7.46 -18.29 19.71
N PHE A 8 7.61 -17.95 18.44
CA PHE A 8 7.75 -18.92 17.34
C PHE A 8 9.14 -19.60 17.37
N GLY A 9 9.76 -19.67 18.56
CA GLY A 9 11.18 -19.87 18.76
C GLY A 9 11.68 -21.30 18.58
N ASP A 10 10.83 -22.33 18.60
CA ASP A 10 11.29 -23.72 18.64
C ASP A 10 10.60 -24.70 17.65
N GLU A 11 9.91 -24.20 16.61
CA GLU A 11 9.69 -25.00 15.39
C GLU A 11 10.71 -24.60 14.30
N ASP A 12 11.98 -24.65 14.72
CA ASP A 12 13.17 -24.47 13.91
C ASP A 12 13.50 -25.78 13.14
N VAL A 13 12.62 -26.15 12.20
CA VAL A 13 13.01 -27.04 11.09
C VAL A 13 12.84 -26.30 9.77
N VAL A 14 13.97 -25.77 9.33
CA VAL A 14 14.27 -25.01 8.12
C VAL A 14 13.91 -25.70 6.77
N SER A 15 13.17 -26.82 6.69
CA SER A 15 13.24 -27.69 5.49
C SER A 15 11.98 -27.96 4.66
N ARG A 16 10.78 -27.45 5.02
CA ARG A 16 9.55 -27.85 4.29
C ARG A 16 8.91 -26.76 3.43
N ALA A 17 9.07 -25.47 3.73
CA ALA A 17 8.44 -24.44 2.91
C ALA A 17 9.03 -24.40 1.49
N LEU A 18 8.19 -24.49 0.46
CA LEU A 18 8.61 -24.28 -0.92
C LEU A 18 8.99 -22.81 -1.15
N PHE A 19 8.26 -21.90 -0.52
CA PHE A 19 8.56 -20.47 -0.46
C PHE A 19 8.17 -19.93 0.91
N SER A 20 8.95 -19.04 1.47
CA SER A 20 8.55 -18.32 2.67
C SER A 20 9.33 -17.03 2.79
N TRP A 21 8.61 -15.95 3.00
CA TRP A 21 9.14 -14.63 3.25
C TRP A 21 8.46 -14.00 4.48
N ASP A 22 9.24 -13.19 5.21
CA ASP A 22 8.80 -12.50 6.41
C ASP A 22 9.44 -11.10 6.50
N ALA A 23 8.68 -10.14 7.02
CA ALA A 23 9.05 -8.72 7.20
C ALA A 23 9.60 -8.38 8.60
N SER A 24 9.74 -9.37 9.49
CA SER A 24 9.81 -9.27 10.96
C SER A 24 10.53 -8.04 11.58
N ASP A 25 11.69 -7.62 11.08
CA ASP A 25 12.45 -6.49 11.68
C ASP A 25 12.78 -5.38 10.67
N ARG A 26 11.84 -5.05 9.78
CA ARG A 26 12.12 -4.16 8.63
C ARG A 26 13.28 -4.70 7.77
N ARG A 27 13.38 -6.03 7.71
CA ARG A 27 14.33 -6.78 6.89
C ARG A 27 13.57 -7.74 6.02
N LEU A 28 13.99 -7.85 4.76
CA LEU A 28 13.47 -8.87 3.85
C LEU A 28 14.26 -10.15 4.04
N ARG A 29 13.62 -11.18 4.57
CA ARG A 29 14.26 -12.50 4.72
C ARG A 29 13.41 -13.55 4.02
N ALA A 30 14.00 -14.26 3.05
CA ALA A 30 13.45 -15.52 2.58
C ALA A 30 13.90 -16.63 3.53
N ARG A 31 12.97 -17.41 4.10
CA ARG A 31 13.34 -18.58 4.91
C ARG A 31 14.01 -19.67 4.05
N THR A 32 13.72 -19.69 2.75
CA THR A 32 14.31 -20.63 1.77
C THR A 32 15.70 -20.21 1.25
N ARG A 33 16.27 -19.09 1.76
CA ARG A 33 17.53 -18.48 1.27
C ARG A 33 17.55 -18.14 -0.22
N GLN A 34 16.39 -18.11 -0.87
CA GLN A 34 16.27 -17.71 -2.27
C GLN A 34 16.45 -16.19 -2.40
N PRO A 35 17.15 -15.72 -3.45
CA PRO A 35 17.34 -14.30 -3.67
C PRO A 35 16.00 -13.62 -3.93
N LEU A 36 15.73 -12.58 -3.14
CA LEU A 36 14.57 -11.72 -3.29
C LEU A 36 15.00 -10.44 -4.00
N THR A 37 14.25 -10.05 -5.02
CA THR A 37 14.51 -8.87 -5.84
C THR A 37 13.34 -7.92 -5.79
N LEU A 38 13.57 -6.70 -5.30
CA LEU A 38 12.62 -5.60 -5.45
C LEU A 38 12.72 -5.02 -6.86
N VAL A 39 11.58 -4.67 -7.46
CA VAL A 39 11.50 -4.26 -8.87
C VAL A 39 11.42 -2.74 -9.05
N ARG A 40 11.13 -1.96 -8.00
CA ARG A 40 10.99 -0.50 -8.11
C ARG A 40 12.31 0.16 -8.50
N SER A 41 12.39 0.74 -9.70
CA SER A 41 13.61 1.39 -10.22
C SER A 41 13.71 2.91 -10.00
N THR A 42 12.66 3.56 -9.49
CA THR A 42 12.68 5.00 -9.15
C THR A 42 12.92 5.21 -7.66
N LEU A 43 13.15 6.44 -7.20
CA LEU A 43 13.08 6.80 -5.77
C LEU A 43 11.64 6.68 -5.23
N LYS A 44 11.50 6.53 -3.91
CA LYS A 44 10.24 6.49 -3.16
C LYS A 44 10.46 7.15 -1.80
N THR A 45 9.46 7.82 -1.25
CA THR A 45 9.54 8.28 0.14
C THR A 45 9.00 7.21 1.09
N ARG A 46 9.47 7.23 2.33
CA ARG A 46 8.98 6.39 3.44
C ARG A 46 9.01 7.18 4.73
N LEU A 47 8.30 6.71 5.75
CA LEU A 47 8.41 7.27 7.09
C LEU A 47 9.53 6.58 7.87
N ASP A 48 10.19 7.33 8.75
CA ASP A 48 11.00 6.80 9.85
C ASP A 48 10.18 6.63 11.13
N ASP A 49 10.83 6.15 12.18
CA ASP A 49 10.25 5.84 13.50
C ASP A 49 9.75 7.10 14.23
N ALA A 50 10.14 8.27 13.75
CA ALA A 50 9.71 9.57 14.26
C ALA A 50 8.71 10.26 13.31
N GLY A 51 8.20 9.55 12.29
CA GLY A 51 7.24 10.08 11.32
C GLY A 51 7.84 11.08 10.32
N ARG A 52 9.18 11.19 10.20
CA ARG A 52 9.85 12.03 9.19
C ARG A 52 9.88 11.32 7.84
N VAL A 53 9.86 12.12 6.78
CA VAL A 53 9.95 11.64 5.41
C VAL A 53 11.40 11.35 5.04
N LEU A 54 11.69 10.13 4.63
CA LEU A 54 13.00 9.72 4.13
C LEU A 54 12.91 9.26 2.68
N LEU A 55 14.02 9.34 1.96
CA LEU A 55 14.16 8.75 0.62
C LEU A 55 14.62 7.29 0.71
N ALA A 56 13.87 6.40 0.06
CA ALA A 56 14.27 5.04 -0.23
C ALA A 56 14.84 4.97 -1.65
N ALA A 57 16.09 4.54 -1.75
CA ALA A 57 16.79 4.32 -3.01
C ALA A 57 16.02 3.37 -3.95
N PRO A 58 16.28 3.41 -5.28
CA PRO A 58 15.83 2.37 -6.18
C PRO A 58 16.16 0.97 -5.63
N TYR A 59 15.24 0.03 -5.82
CA TYR A 59 15.36 -1.37 -5.41
C TYR A 59 15.51 -1.61 -3.89
N ALA A 60 15.35 -0.57 -3.07
CA ALA A 60 15.37 -0.68 -1.61
C ALA A 60 13.95 -0.88 -1.04
N PRO A 61 13.79 -1.65 0.05
CA PRO A 61 12.50 -1.82 0.70
C PRO A 61 12.02 -0.52 1.35
N ALA A 62 10.70 -0.32 1.33
CA ALA A 62 10.02 0.70 2.12
C ALA A 62 9.03 0.01 3.04
N TRP A 63 8.91 0.49 4.26
CA TRP A 63 8.05 -0.10 5.28
C TRP A 63 6.92 0.88 5.55
N GLN A 64 5.70 0.38 5.67
CA GLN A 64 4.61 1.22 6.12
C GLN A 64 4.80 1.42 7.61
N MET A 65 4.80 2.68 8.01
CA MET A 65 4.87 3.04 9.40
C MET A 65 3.57 3.71 9.81
N ASP A 66 3.13 3.41 11.02
CA ASP A 66 1.97 4.05 11.63
C ASP A 66 2.17 4.16 13.15
N ASP A 67 1.54 5.15 13.76
CA ASP A 67 1.53 5.33 15.21
C ASP A 67 0.26 4.66 15.77
N ASP A 68 0.20 3.33 15.63
CA ASP A 68 -0.98 2.54 16.03
C ASP A 68 -1.25 2.61 17.53
N ALA A 69 -0.21 2.85 18.33
CA ALA A 69 -0.28 3.06 19.77
C ALA A 69 -0.55 4.52 20.18
N THR A 70 -0.59 5.47 19.24
CA THR A 70 -0.77 6.92 19.49
C THR A 70 0.21 7.46 20.54
N ASN A 71 1.44 6.97 20.53
CA ASN A 71 2.50 7.33 21.47
C ASN A 71 3.58 8.23 20.83
N GLY A 72 3.39 8.61 19.57
CA GLY A 72 4.32 9.41 18.78
C GLY A 72 5.49 8.61 18.20
N ILE A 73 5.48 7.28 18.32
CA ILE A 73 6.47 6.35 17.78
C ILE A 73 5.81 5.56 16.66
N PHE A 74 6.46 5.58 15.50
CA PHE A 74 5.94 4.94 14.29
C PHE A 74 6.45 3.51 14.16
N ASP A 75 5.56 2.55 14.29
CA ASP A 75 5.83 1.12 14.19
C ASP A 75 5.64 0.60 12.76
N SER A 76 6.43 -0.42 12.39
CA SER A 76 6.34 -1.03 11.06
C SER A 76 5.16 -1.99 10.96
N LEU A 77 4.23 -1.69 10.05
CA LEU A 77 3.06 -2.53 9.78
C LEU A 77 3.32 -3.62 8.73
N GLY A 78 4.44 -3.55 8.01
CA GLY A 78 4.87 -4.51 7.00
C GLY A 78 5.55 -3.84 5.80
N LEU A 79 5.90 -4.65 4.79
CA LEU A 79 6.50 -4.17 3.53
C LEU A 79 5.47 -3.37 2.74
N LEU A 80 5.77 -2.09 2.48
CA LEU A 80 4.91 -1.18 1.73
C LEU A 80 5.13 -1.36 0.23
N LEU A 81 4.20 -2.06 -0.40
CA LEU A 81 4.10 -2.20 -1.85
C LEU A 81 3.02 -1.24 -2.35
N GLU A 82 3.31 -0.49 -3.42
CA GLU A 82 2.41 0.53 -3.95
C GLU A 82 2.44 0.59 -5.49
N PRO A 83 1.32 0.94 -6.16
CA PRO A 83 1.25 1.11 -7.61
C PRO A 83 2.13 2.21 -8.17
N ALA A 84 2.46 2.09 -9.46
CA ALA A 84 2.95 3.25 -10.18
C ALA A 84 1.97 4.42 -10.05
N ARG A 85 2.49 5.58 -9.65
CA ARG A 85 1.71 6.81 -9.47
C ARG A 85 2.49 8.00 -9.95
N THR A 86 1.75 8.97 -10.46
CA THR A 86 2.30 10.22 -10.97
C THR A 86 1.72 11.35 -10.17
N ASN A 87 2.57 12.13 -9.51
CA ASN A 87 2.17 13.41 -8.96
C ASN A 87 2.23 14.45 -10.08
N VAL A 88 1.07 15.06 -10.35
CA VAL A 88 0.93 16.07 -11.42
C VAL A 88 1.04 17.50 -10.91
N VAL A 89 1.11 17.70 -9.60
CA VAL A 89 1.34 19.02 -9.00
C VAL A 89 2.78 19.40 -9.25
N LEU A 90 3.04 20.59 -9.78
CA LEU A 90 4.38 21.10 -10.02
C LEU A 90 4.87 21.91 -8.84
N TRP A 91 6.18 21.91 -8.61
CA TRP A 91 6.84 22.65 -7.53
C TRP A 91 6.16 22.39 -6.18
N ASN A 92 5.87 21.12 -5.89
CA ASN A 92 4.94 20.76 -4.83
C ASN A 92 5.44 20.97 -3.40
N ARG A 93 6.70 21.39 -3.25
CA ARG A 93 7.30 21.82 -1.99
C ARG A 93 7.63 23.32 -1.98
N ASP A 94 7.54 23.96 -3.13
CA ASP A 94 7.94 25.35 -3.38
C ASP A 94 6.77 26.18 -3.92
N LEU A 95 5.90 26.57 -2.99
CA LEU A 95 4.71 27.33 -3.30
C LEU A 95 5.04 28.79 -3.63
N THR A 96 6.30 29.23 -3.55
CA THR A 96 6.71 30.58 -4.01
C THR A 96 6.71 30.69 -5.53
N ASN A 97 6.89 29.55 -6.23
CA ASN A 97 6.98 29.49 -7.68
C ASN A 97 5.72 30.05 -8.38
N ALA A 98 5.91 30.56 -9.60
CA ALA A 98 4.84 31.14 -10.43
C ALA A 98 3.77 30.13 -10.87
N ALA A 99 4.04 28.82 -10.78
CA ALA A 99 3.02 27.80 -10.94
C ALA A 99 1.91 27.86 -9.88
N TRP A 100 2.09 28.64 -8.81
CA TRP A 100 1.12 28.85 -7.73
C TRP A 100 0.61 30.29 -7.72
N THR A 101 -0.66 30.47 -8.06
CA THR A 101 -1.37 31.75 -7.98
C THR A 101 -1.80 32.01 -6.55
N LYS A 102 -1.46 33.19 -6.03
CA LYS A 102 -1.71 33.58 -4.64
C LYS A 102 -2.63 34.80 -4.61
N ALA A 103 -3.61 34.79 -3.71
CA ALA A 103 -4.45 35.95 -3.44
C ALA A 103 -4.57 36.14 -1.93
N ASN A 104 -4.39 37.38 -1.45
CA ASN A 104 -4.36 37.70 -0.01
C ASN A 104 -3.37 36.83 0.79
N CYS A 105 -2.36 36.29 0.13
CA CYS A 105 -1.44 35.30 0.69
C CYS A 105 -0.02 35.63 0.25
N THR A 106 0.92 35.48 1.17
CA THR A 106 2.36 35.47 0.88
C THR A 106 2.90 34.06 1.06
N ALA A 107 3.87 33.70 0.23
CA ALA A 107 4.58 32.43 0.35
C ALA A 107 6.08 32.67 0.53
N ALA A 108 6.72 31.89 1.37
CA ALA A 108 8.17 31.85 1.54
C ALA A 108 8.63 30.39 1.62
N LYS A 109 9.79 30.06 1.05
CA LYS A 109 10.36 28.71 1.12
C LYS A 109 11.43 28.65 2.21
N ASP A 110 11.00 28.79 3.45
CA ASP A 110 11.84 29.02 4.62
C ASP A 110 11.58 27.99 5.74
N GLN A 111 10.75 26.97 5.49
CA GLN A 111 10.44 25.95 6.46
C GLN A 111 11.35 24.75 6.31
N VAL A 112 11.76 24.18 7.44
CA VAL A 112 12.29 22.82 7.49
C VAL A 112 11.22 21.88 6.96
N GLY A 113 11.56 21.07 5.96
CA GLY A 113 10.65 20.14 5.32
C GLY A 113 10.23 18.99 6.22
N ALA A 114 9.21 18.25 5.80
CA ALA A 114 8.78 17.03 6.47
C ALA A 114 9.87 15.93 6.45
N ASP A 115 10.89 16.10 5.60
CA ASP A 115 12.11 15.30 5.51
C ASP A 115 13.28 15.84 6.36
N GLY A 116 13.05 16.90 7.15
CA GLY A 116 14.08 17.52 7.98
C GLY A 116 15.05 18.41 7.21
N VAL A 117 14.88 18.58 5.89
CA VAL A 117 15.76 19.44 5.08
C VAL A 117 15.39 20.91 5.28
N VAL A 118 16.37 21.73 5.65
CA VAL A 118 16.18 23.18 5.84
C VAL A 118 15.78 23.85 4.53
N ASN A 119 14.83 24.78 4.57
CA ASN A 119 14.31 25.53 3.41
C ASN A 119 13.74 24.64 2.29
N ALA A 120 13.19 23.47 2.65
CA ALA A 120 12.58 22.55 1.70
C ALA A 120 11.07 22.72 1.57
N ALA A 121 10.38 23.17 2.63
CA ALA A 121 8.94 23.39 2.65
C ALA A 121 8.58 24.89 2.59
N SER A 122 7.33 25.15 2.21
CA SER A 122 6.82 26.51 2.05
C SER A 122 5.96 26.94 3.23
N ARG A 123 6.17 28.15 3.72
CA ARG A 123 5.23 28.88 4.58
C ARG A 123 4.22 29.62 3.71
N LEU A 124 2.94 29.50 4.06
CA LEU A 124 1.88 30.39 3.57
C LEU A 124 1.38 31.24 4.73
N THR A 125 1.31 32.56 4.53
CA THR A 125 0.77 33.51 5.52
C THR A 125 -0.37 34.30 4.91
N ALA A 126 -1.52 34.30 5.57
CA ALA A 126 -2.67 35.09 5.17
C ALA A 126 -2.44 36.58 5.48
N THR A 127 -2.52 37.43 4.47
CA THR A 127 -2.45 38.90 4.62
C THR A 127 -3.84 39.54 4.67
N ALA A 128 -4.88 38.80 4.29
CA ALA A 128 -6.28 39.13 4.53
C ALA A 128 -7.10 37.83 4.69
N ALA A 129 -8.38 37.96 5.02
CA ALA A 129 -9.27 36.81 5.15
C ALA A 129 -9.44 36.06 3.81
N ASN A 130 -9.71 34.76 3.90
CA ASN A 130 -9.88 33.87 2.75
C ASN A 130 -8.69 33.90 1.78
N ALA A 131 -7.47 33.92 2.32
CA ALA A 131 -6.24 33.86 1.55
C ALA A 131 -6.10 32.54 0.80
N THR A 132 -5.73 32.57 -0.48
CA THR A 132 -5.59 31.37 -1.31
C THR A 132 -4.21 31.23 -1.92
N CYS A 133 -3.80 29.98 -2.13
CA CYS A 133 -2.64 29.59 -2.93
C CYS A 133 -3.03 28.38 -3.76
N LEU A 134 -3.14 28.55 -5.08
CA LEU A 134 -3.76 27.61 -6.01
C LEU A 134 -2.85 27.31 -7.21
N GLN A 135 -2.90 26.09 -7.72
CA GLN A 135 -2.27 25.69 -8.98
C GLN A 135 -3.31 25.06 -9.89
N ALA A 136 -3.49 25.65 -11.08
CA ALA A 136 -4.30 25.07 -12.15
C ALA A 136 -3.48 24.04 -12.92
N ILE A 137 -4.08 22.88 -13.19
CA ILE A 137 -3.43 21.75 -13.85
C ILE A 137 -4.28 21.33 -15.04
N THR A 138 -3.69 21.20 -16.23
CA THR A 138 -4.40 20.80 -17.45
C THR A 138 -4.27 19.30 -17.70
N LEU A 139 -5.34 18.55 -17.47
CA LEU A 139 -5.39 17.09 -17.65
C LEU A 139 -6.82 16.64 -17.97
N GLY A 140 -6.94 15.49 -18.63
CA GLY A 140 -8.23 14.81 -18.85
C GLY A 140 -8.92 14.40 -17.56
N SER A 141 -10.25 14.19 -17.65
CA SER A 141 -11.07 13.81 -16.50
C SER A 141 -10.67 12.46 -15.93
N SER A 142 -10.43 12.41 -14.61
CA SER A 142 -10.25 11.16 -13.87
C SER A 142 -10.57 11.38 -12.39
N ALA A 143 -10.80 10.31 -11.65
CA ALA A 143 -10.80 10.38 -10.19
C ALA A 143 -9.42 10.82 -9.68
N ARG A 144 -9.39 11.77 -8.76
CA ARG A 144 -8.17 12.38 -8.23
C ARG A 144 -8.13 12.28 -6.72
N TRP A 145 -6.94 11.97 -6.21
CA TRP A 145 -6.63 11.97 -4.79
C TRP A 145 -5.67 13.13 -4.50
N LEU A 146 -6.11 14.11 -3.70
CA LEU A 146 -5.29 15.26 -3.30
C LEU A 146 -4.88 15.12 -1.83
N VAL A 147 -3.57 15.16 -1.59
CA VAL A 147 -2.96 15.16 -0.27
C VAL A 147 -1.86 16.22 -0.17
N ALA A 148 -1.51 16.58 1.06
CA ALA A 148 -0.36 17.39 1.37
C ALA A 148 0.13 17.08 2.78
N ARG A 149 1.37 17.46 3.08
CA ARG A 149 1.84 17.54 4.46
C ARG A 149 1.70 18.96 4.95
N VAL A 150 0.93 19.15 6.02
CA VAL A 150 0.63 20.47 6.57
C VAL A 150 0.95 20.51 8.06
N ARG A 151 1.59 21.60 8.49
CA ARG A 151 1.85 21.92 9.89
C ARG A 151 1.36 23.33 10.16
N ARG A 152 0.71 23.54 11.30
CA ARG A 152 0.28 24.87 11.71
C ARG A 152 1.45 25.66 12.29
N LEU A 153 1.57 26.94 11.91
CA LEU A 153 2.61 27.84 12.40
C LEU A 153 2.04 28.87 13.36
N VAL A 154 1.01 29.61 12.91
CA VAL A 154 0.37 30.68 13.68
C VAL A 154 -1.15 30.61 13.50
N GLY A 155 -1.87 30.95 14.56
CA GLY A 155 -3.32 31.09 14.56
C GLY A 155 -4.05 29.78 14.80
N ALA A 156 -5.38 29.86 14.85
CA ALA A 156 -6.28 28.72 15.09
C ALA A 156 -7.47 28.71 14.12
N GLY A 157 -7.49 29.62 13.14
CA GLY A 157 -8.53 29.74 12.15
C GLY A 157 -8.56 28.55 11.19
N THR A 158 -9.69 28.40 10.51
CA THR A 158 -9.93 27.29 9.59
C THR A 158 -8.94 27.31 8.42
N ILE A 159 -8.35 26.14 8.14
CA ILE A 159 -7.53 25.89 6.95
C ILE A 159 -8.28 24.88 6.10
N GLN A 160 -8.34 25.13 4.81
CA GLN A 160 -9.07 24.31 3.86
C GLN A 160 -8.21 23.96 2.65
N MET A 161 -8.58 22.87 2.00
CA MET A 161 -8.05 22.47 0.70
C MET A 161 -9.18 22.37 -0.34
N THR A 162 -8.81 22.54 -1.60
CA THR A 162 -9.69 22.41 -2.76
C THR A 162 -8.97 21.65 -3.88
N MET A 163 -9.76 21.05 -4.78
CA MET A 163 -9.28 20.55 -6.07
C MET A 163 -10.11 21.03 -7.27
N ASP A 164 -11.15 21.82 -7.03
CA ASP A 164 -12.14 22.31 -7.99
C ASP A 164 -12.20 23.84 -8.04
N ASN A 165 -11.03 24.48 -7.90
CA ASN A 165 -10.90 25.95 -7.96
C ASN A 165 -11.78 26.68 -6.92
N GLY A 166 -11.98 26.05 -5.76
CA GLY A 166 -12.74 26.65 -4.67
C GLY A 166 -14.26 26.60 -4.81
N ALA A 167 -14.79 25.81 -5.76
CA ALA A 167 -16.21 25.45 -5.73
C ALA A 167 -16.53 24.64 -4.46
N THR A 168 -15.61 23.78 -4.03
CA THR A 168 -15.66 23.06 -2.75
C THR A 168 -14.40 23.35 -1.93
N TRP A 169 -14.60 23.64 -0.64
CA TRP A 169 -13.53 23.81 0.33
C TRP A 169 -13.70 22.83 1.48
N THR A 170 -12.80 21.86 1.59
CA THR A 170 -12.81 20.89 2.69
C THR A 170 -11.92 21.38 3.82
N ALA A 171 -12.47 21.50 5.03
CA ALA A 171 -11.70 21.88 6.20
C ALA A 171 -10.74 20.77 6.63
N LEU A 172 -9.51 21.16 6.95
CA LEU A 172 -8.50 20.25 7.48
C LEU A 172 -8.66 20.12 8.99
N ALA A 173 -8.70 18.89 9.48
CA ALA A 173 -8.73 18.56 10.90
C ALA A 173 -7.34 18.08 11.37
N GLY A 174 -7.10 18.13 12.68
CA GLY A 174 -5.93 17.50 13.31
C GLY A 174 -4.56 18.14 12.99
N LEU A 175 -4.52 19.36 12.45
CA LEU A 175 -3.24 20.04 12.19
C LEU A 175 -2.49 20.33 13.50
N MET A 176 -1.24 19.87 13.57
CA MET A 176 -0.36 20.04 14.72
C MET A 176 0.63 21.20 14.51
N THR A 177 1.18 21.74 15.59
CA THR A 177 2.28 22.73 15.56
C THR A 177 3.65 22.06 15.59
N ALA A 178 3.76 20.91 16.26
CA ALA A 178 5.01 20.19 16.49
C ALA A 178 5.57 19.47 15.26
N GLY A 179 4.72 19.05 14.32
CA GLY A 179 5.12 18.25 13.17
C GLY A 179 4.15 18.33 12.01
N PHE A 180 4.61 17.89 10.84
CA PHE A 180 3.75 17.79 9.66
C PHE A 180 2.76 16.65 9.81
N VAL A 181 1.49 16.96 9.54
CA VAL A 181 0.43 15.97 9.42
C VAL A 181 0.13 15.76 7.95
N ARG A 182 0.01 14.50 7.53
CA ARG A 182 -0.43 14.19 6.17
C ARG A 182 -1.94 14.29 6.11
N VAL A 183 -2.43 15.27 5.34
CA VAL A 183 -3.84 15.59 5.18
C VAL A 183 -4.30 15.30 3.76
N GLY A 184 -5.58 15.02 3.58
CA GLY A 184 -6.21 14.85 2.29
C GLY A 184 -7.67 15.31 2.31
N ILE A 185 -8.24 15.48 1.12
CA ILE A 185 -9.66 15.82 0.93
C ILE A 185 -10.37 14.71 0.17
N PRO A 186 -11.71 14.62 0.24
CA PRO A 186 -12.48 13.64 -0.53
C PRO A 186 -12.13 13.66 -2.02
N THR A 187 -12.09 12.48 -2.64
CA THR A 187 -11.82 12.36 -4.07
C THR A 187 -12.88 13.02 -4.92
N GLN A 188 -12.47 13.60 -6.03
CA GLN A 188 -13.38 14.10 -7.05
C GLN A 188 -12.98 13.55 -8.43
N THR A 189 -13.96 13.39 -9.33
CA THR A 189 -13.73 13.05 -10.73
C THR A 189 -13.93 14.30 -11.57
N LEU A 190 -12.83 14.86 -12.08
CA LEU A 190 -12.85 16.12 -12.81
C LEU A 190 -11.73 16.20 -13.84
N ALA A 191 -11.99 16.96 -14.90
CA ALA A 191 -10.95 17.46 -15.79
C ALA A 191 -10.39 18.78 -15.24
N ASN A 192 -9.15 19.08 -15.62
CA ASN A 192 -8.47 20.34 -15.30
C ASN A 192 -8.55 20.76 -13.82
N PRO A 193 -8.09 19.92 -12.87
CA PRO A 193 -8.18 20.24 -11.46
C PRO A 193 -7.39 21.51 -11.12
N THR A 194 -7.92 22.30 -10.19
CA THR A 194 -7.20 23.43 -9.59
C THR A 194 -7.07 23.16 -8.10
N VAL A 195 -5.84 22.82 -7.68
CA VAL A 195 -5.55 22.34 -6.33
C VAL A 195 -4.96 23.44 -5.47
N GLY A 196 -5.16 23.37 -4.16
CA GLY A 196 -4.45 24.24 -3.24
C GLY A 196 -5.17 24.47 -1.93
N PHE A 197 -4.90 25.63 -1.33
CA PHE A 197 -5.27 25.93 0.05
C PHE A 197 -6.06 27.22 0.18
N ARG A 198 -6.89 27.29 1.22
CA ARG A 198 -7.47 28.53 1.75
C ARG A 198 -7.19 28.65 3.24
N ILE A 199 -6.68 29.81 3.64
CA ILE A 199 -6.51 30.22 5.03
C ILE A 199 -7.60 31.26 5.32
N VAL A 200 -8.56 30.92 6.18
CA VAL A 200 -9.76 31.75 6.38
C VAL A 200 -9.44 33.02 7.16
N THR A 201 -8.62 32.91 8.21
CA THR A 201 -8.32 34.00 9.13
C THR A 201 -7.07 34.75 8.69
N SER A 202 -7.14 36.09 8.63
CA SER A 202 -5.99 36.94 8.36
C SER A 202 -4.94 36.81 9.47
N GLY A 203 -3.65 36.77 9.11
CA GLY A 203 -2.54 36.60 10.04
C GLY A 203 -2.19 35.14 10.38
N ASP A 204 -3.09 34.20 10.09
CA ASP A 204 -2.79 32.77 10.26
C ASP A 204 -1.73 32.32 9.24
N SER A 205 -0.92 31.33 9.64
CA SER A 205 0.08 30.74 8.75
C SER A 205 0.28 29.25 8.96
N ILE A 206 0.66 28.58 7.87
CA ILE A 206 0.91 27.14 7.81
C ILE A 206 2.21 26.87 7.05
N ALA A 207 2.87 25.77 7.40
CA ALA A 207 3.90 25.15 6.57
C ALA A 207 3.24 24.06 5.71
N VAL A 208 3.60 24.02 4.44
CA VAL A 208 3.09 23.10 3.43
C VAL A 208 4.27 22.42 2.76
N ASP A 209 4.18 21.10 2.66
CA ASP A 209 5.15 20.26 1.98
C ASP A 209 4.46 19.14 1.20
N PHE A 210 5.13 18.61 0.17
CA PHE A 210 4.70 17.47 -0.64
C PHE A 210 3.22 17.51 -1.08
N VAL A 211 2.78 18.62 -1.69
CA VAL A 211 1.43 18.66 -2.27
C VAL A 211 1.33 17.64 -3.41
N GLN A 212 0.30 16.81 -3.42
CA GLN A 212 0.26 15.68 -4.33
C GLN A 212 -1.14 15.42 -4.82
N ASN A 213 -1.29 15.46 -6.15
CA ASN A 213 -2.51 15.09 -6.83
C ASN A 213 -2.20 13.90 -7.74
N GLU A 214 -2.81 12.75 -7.44
CA GLU A 214 -2.58 11.50 -8.17
C GLU A 214 -3.87 11.01 -8.81
N GLY A 215 -3.73 10.23 -9.90
CA GLY A 215 -4.85 9.46 -10.44
C GLY A 215 -5.19 8.29 -9.53
N SER A 216 -6.23 8.44 -8.71
CA SER A 216 -6.73 7.39 -7.81
C SER A 216 -8.09 7.80 -7.24
N ALA A 217 -9.01 6.84 -7.15
CA ALA A 217 -10.31 7.02 -6.50
C ALA A 217 -10.34 6.54 -5.04
N LYS A 218 -9.26 5.93 -4.54
CA LYS A 218 -9.35 5.06 -3.35
C LYS A 218 -8.28 5.32 -2.28
N PHE A 219 -7.06 5.61 -2.70
CA PHE A 219 -5.92 5.80 -1.79
C PHE A 219 -4.84 6.69 -2.43
N GLY A 220 -4.09 7.39 -1.59
CA GLY A 220 -2.86 8.08 -2.00
C GLY A 220 -1.64 7.20 -1.75
N THR A 221 -0.58 7.37 -2.54
CA THR A 221 0.70 6.68 -2.31
C THR A 221 1.72 7.55 -1.60
N SER A 222 2.89 7.00 -1.28
CA SER A 222 4.03 7.72 -0.72
C SER A 222 4.28 9.05 -1.45
N ASP A 223 4.76 10.04 -0.71
CA ASP A 223 4.97 11.39 -1.23
C ASP A 223 5.99 11.40 -2.39
N ILE A 224 5.62 12.03 -3.51
CA ILE A 224 6.40 12.12 -4.75
C ILE A 224 6.77 13.60 -4.94
N PRO A 225 8.04 13.99 -4.68
CA PRO A 225 8.48 15.36 -4.90
C PRO A 225 8.50 15.66 -6.40
N THR A 226 8.11 16.88 -6.75
CA THR A 226 8.10 17.40 -8.12
C THR A 226 8.75 18.78 -8.16
N THR A 227 9.21 19.16 -9.35
CA THR A 227 9.73 20.50 -9.64
C THR A 227 9.03 21.04 -10.88
N THR A 228 9.73 21.15 -12.01
CA THR A 228 9.22 21.67 -13.28
C THR A 228 8.32 20.72 -14.03
N ALA A 229 8.32 19.43 -13.68
CA ALA A 229 7.56 18.39 -14.35
C ALA A 229 6.87 17.44 -13.36
N ALA A 230 5.79 16.83 -13.84
CA ALA A 230 5.17 15.71 -13.15
C ALA A 230 6.17 14.56 -13.03
N VAL A 231 6.16 13.87 -11.90
CA VAL A 231 7.09 12.76 -11.62
C VAL A 231 6.30 11.50 -11.39
N THR A 232 6.72 10.42 -12.06
CA THR A 232 6.18 9.07 -11.85
C THR A 232 7.09 8.30 -10.91
N ARG A 233 6.51 7.79 -9.82
CA ARG A 233 7.09 6.75 -9.00
C ARG A 233 6.68 5.40 -9.60
N ASN A 234 7.65 4.54 -9.89
CA ASN A 234 7.38 3.21 -10.42
C ASN A 234 6.73 2.31 -9.37
N ARG A 235 6.01 1.29 -9.83
CA ARG A 235 5.38 0.27 -8.98
C ARG A 235 6.39 -0.44 -8.09
N ASP A 236 5.95 -0.85 -6.92
CA ASP A 236 6.68 -1.81 -6.09
C ASP A 236 6.19 -3.23 -6.39
N ALA A 237 7.14 -4.14 -6.56
CA ALA A 237 6.91 -5.57 -6.55
C ALA A 237 8.13 -6.25 -5.94
N LEU A 238 7.90 -7.33 -5.20
CA LEU A 238 8.93 -8.22 -4.69
C LEU A 238 8.86 -9.50 -5.52
N SER A 239 9.98 -9.89 -6.10
CA SER A 239 10.10 -11.04 -6.98
C SER A 239 11.14 -12.04 -6.48
N ALA A 240 10.91 -13.33 -6.72
CA ALA A 240 11.92 -14.37 -6.53
C ALA A 240 11.78 -15.44 -7.62
N THR A 241 12.88 -15.82 -8.25
CA THR A 241 12.89 -16.94 -9.19
C THR A 241 13.02 -18.23 -8.41
N LEU A 242 12.01 -19.10 -8.51
CA LEU A 242 11.91 -20.30 -7.68
C LEU A 242 12.15 -21.57 -8.50
N GLN A 243 13.32 -22.20 -8.31
CA GLN A 243 13.62 -23.53 -8.87
C GLN A 243 12.89 -24.67 -8.15
N CYS A 244 12.34 -24.42 -6.95
CA CYS A 244 11.66 -25.41 -6.12
C CYS A 244 10.19 -25.68 -6.48
N LEU A 245 9.60 -24.91 -7.42
CA LEU A 245 8.20 -25.05 -7.84
C LEU A 245 8.01 -25.89 -9.12
N THR A 246 9.09 -26.50 -9.60
CA THR A 246 9.08 -27.36 -10.79
C THR A 246 8.48 -28.74 -10.52
N ALA A 247 8.33 -29.15 -9.26
CA ALA A 247 7.62 -30.35 -8.85
C ALA A 247 6.80 -30.05 -7.58
N LEU A 248 5.48 -29.93 -7.73
CA LEU A 248 4.59 -29.70 -6.60
C LEU A 248 4.21 -31.02 -5.91
N PRO A 249 3.97 -31.02 -4.59
CA PRO A 249 3.22 -32.09 -3.93
C PRO A 249 1.76 -32.13 -4.42
N ASP A 250 1.05 -33.24 -4.21
CA ASP A 250 -0.39 -33.31 -4.51
C ASP A 250 -1.23 -32.36 -3.64
N GLN A 251 -0.70 -31.96 -2.46
CA GLN A 251 -1.34 -31.03 -1.54
C GLN A 251 -0.40 -29.92 -1.06
N LEU A 252 -0.95 -28.71 -0.96
CA LEU A 252 -0.21 -27.50 -0.63
C LEU A 252 -1.06 -26.56 0.23
N THR A 253 -0.41 -25.80 1.10
CA THR A 253 -1.03 -24.70 1.84
C THR A 253 -0.33 -23.39 1.49
N LEU A 254 -1.10 -22.43 1.01
CA LEU A 254 -0.69 -21.03 0.91
C LEU A 254 -1.13 -20.31 2.19
N TYR A 255 -0.21 -19.65 2.88
CA TYR A 255 -0.49 -18.81 4.03
C TYR A 255 0.00 -17.38 3.76
N GLY A 256 -0.80 -16.39 4.14
CA GLY A 256 -0.42 -14.99 4.05
C GLY A 256 -0.99 -14.15 5.17
N ALA A 257 -0.28 -13.07 5.52
CA ALA A 257 -0.78 -12.03 6.40
C ALA A 257 -0.51 -10.64 5.83
N ILE A 258 -1.55 -9.81 5.82
CA ILE A 258 -1.56 -8.48 5.22
C ILE A 258 -2.15 -7.50 6.24
N HIS A 259 -1.49 -6.38 6.44
CA HIS A 259 -2.06 -5.29 7.22
C HIS A 259 -3.24 -4.69 6.47
N ARG A 260 -4.37 -4.52 7.15
CA ARG A 260 -5.52 -3.81 6.61
C ARG A 260 -5.23 -2.33 6.63
N ALA A 261 -5.18 -1.69 5.47
CA ALA A 261 -4.99 -0.25 5.42
C ALA A 261 -6.29 0.48 5.79
N ASP A 262 -6.19 1.59 6.51
CA ASP A 262 -7.36 2.31 7.07
C ASP A 262 -8.34 2.80 6.00
N TRP A 263 -7.82 3.10 4.80
CA TRP A 263 -8.65 3.50 3.67
C TRP A 263 -9.62 2.40 3.20
N MET A 264 -9.32 1.12 3.49
CA MET A 264 -10.17 -0.01 3.11
C MET A 264 -11.52 0.04 3.83
N ASP A 265 -11.53 0.46 5.09
CA ASP A 265 -12.75 0.58 5.87
C ASP A 265 -13.50 1.88 5.56
N ALA A 266 -12.77 2.99 5.37
CA ALA A 266 -13.37 4.28 5.04
C ALA A 266 -14.04 4.31 3.66
N SER A 267 -13.47 3.63 2.66
CA SER A 267 -14.00 3.61 1.29
C SER A 267 -15.02 2.49 1.03
N GLY A 268 -15.17 1.55 1.97
CA GLY A 268 -16.00 0.36 1.79
C GLY A 268 -15.51 -0.61 0.72
N ASP A 269 -14.28 -0.42 0.22
CA ASP A 269 -13.70 -1.09 -0.95
C ASP A 269 -12.20 -1.36 -0.71
N LEU A 270 -11.65 -2.39 -1.35
CA LEU A 270 -10.29 -2.89 -1.13
C LEU A 270 -9.28 -2.39 -2.18
N GLY A 271 -9.63 -1.40 -3.00
CA GLY A 271 -8.72 -0.76 -3.96
C GLY A 271 -8.71 -1.44 -5.35
N TYR A 272 -7.63 -1.29 -6.13
CA TYR A 272 -7.49 -1.90 -7.48
C TYR A 272 -7.06 -3.37 -7.37
N THR A 273 -7.91 -4.34 -7.78
CA THR A 273 -7.78 -5.81 -7.58
C THR A 273 -6.41 -6.24 -7.06
N PRO A 274 -6.14 -6.09 -5.76
CA PRO A 274 -4.76 -6.16 -5.31
C PRO A 274 -4.32 -7.61 -5.24
N TYR A 275 -3.27 -7.96 -5.96
CA TYR A 275 -2.61 -9.25 -5.79
C TYR A 275 -1.76 -9.22 -4.53
N ALA A 276 -2.12 -10.06 -3.58
CA ALA A 276 -1.29 -10.33 -2.42
C ALA A 276 -0.05 -11.14 -2.82
N GLY A 277 -0.23 -12.08 -3.74
CA GLY A 277 0.87 -12.83 -4.33
C GLY A 277 0.43 -13.74 -5.47
N THR A 278 1.35 -13.94 -6.40
CA THR A 278 1.22 -14.85 -7.53
C THR A 278 2.41 -15.81 -7.55
N PHE A 279 2.11 -17.10 -7.71
CA PHE A 279 3.07 -18.19 -7.76
C PHE A 279 2.88 -18.93 -9.07
N GLY A 280 3.85 -18.86 -9.99
CA GLY A 280 3.80 -19.55 -11.27
C GLY A 280 3.79 -18.60 -12.47
N ASN A 281 3.19 -19.05 -13.58
CA ASN A 281 3.24 -18.32 -14.85
C ASN A 281 1.83 -18.01 -15.40
N ALA A 282 1.77 -17.48 -16.63
CA ALA A 282 0.50 -17.13 -17.28
C ALA A 282 -0.45 -18.34 -17.51
N ALA A 283 0.07 -19.56 -17.50
CA ALA A 283 -0.70 -20.79 -17.63
C ALA A 283 -1.04 -21.35 -16.24
N ALA A 284 -0.10 -22.04 -15.60
CA ALA A 284 -0.27 -22.66 -14.29
C ALA A 284 0.17 -21.71 -13.16
N ARG A 285 -0.75 -21.35 -12.27
CA ARG A 285 -0.46 -20.44 -11.15
C ARG A 285 -1.42 -20.56 -9.98
N ILE A 286 -0.95 -20.07 -8.83
CA ILE A 286 -1.75 -19.77 -7.64
C ILE A 286 -1.75 -18.27 -7.45
N GLU A 287 -2.93 -17.68 -7.25
CA GLU A 287 -3.10 -16.24 -7.05
C GLU A 287 -3.92 -15.98 -5.79
N ALA A 288 -3.39 -15.21 -4.85
CA ALA A 288 -4.15 -14.62 -3.76
C ALA A 288 -4.44 -13.15 -4.09
N TYR A 289 -5.71 -12.77 -4.11
CA TYR A 289 -6.12 -11.43 -4.50
C TYR A 289 -7.44 -11.01 -3.84
N PHE A 290 -7.69 -9.70 -3.80
CA PHE A 290 -8.91 -9.16 -3.21
C PHE A 290 -9.94 -8.77 -4.28
N LYS A 291 -11.22 -9.07 -4.00
CA LYS A 291 -12.37 -8.69 -4.82
C LYS A 291 -12.99 -7.39 -4.30
N GLN A 292 -12.95 -6.38 -5.15
CA GLN A 292 -13.27 -4.98 -4.86
C GLN A 292 -14.71 -4.81 -4.36
N THR A 293 -15.69 -5.17 -5.20
CA THR A 293 -17.12 -4.89 -4.96
C THR A 293 -17.70 -5.68 -3.79
N THR A 294 -17.15 -6.87 -3.51
CA THR A 294 -17.74 -7.80 -2.53
C THR A 294 -16.98 -7.86 -1.21
N ARG A 295 -15.87 -7.11 -1.06
CA ARG A 295 -14.99 -7.15 0.11
C ARG A 295 -14.54 -8.57 0.49
N GLN A 296 -14.13 -9.33 -0.51
CA GLN A 296 -13.73 -10.72 -0.35
C GLN A 296 -12.25 -10.93 -0.62
N LEU A 297 -11.65 -11.88 0.07
CA LEU A 297 -10.38 -12.47 -0.33
C LEU A 297 -10.67 -13.69 -1.21
N ALA A 298 -9.92 -13.85 -2.28
CA ALA A 298 -9.98 -15.01 -3.14
C ALA A 298 -8.59 -15.64 -3.28
N VAL A 299 -8.56 -16.98 -3.30
CA VAL A 299 -7.40 -17.72 -3.79
C VAL A 299 -7.83 -18.54 -4.99
N LYS A 300 -7.16 -18.30 -6.11
CA LYS A 300 -7.44 -18.92 -7.40
C LYS A 300 -6.29 -19.83 -7.79
N LEU A 301 -6.66 -21.01 -8.27
CA LEU A 301 -5.77 -21.99 -8.87
C LEU A 301 -6.08 -22.03 -10.37
N SER A 302 -5.07 -21.81 -11.20
CA SER A 302 -5.13 -21.94 -12.65
C SER A 302 -4.26 -23.10 -13.10
N ASP A 303 -4.79 -23.95 -13.98
CA ASP A 303 -4.02 -25.04 -14.60
C ASP A 303 -3.28 -24.58 -15.86
N ALA A 304 -2.45 -25.47 -16.42
CA ALA A 304 -1.66 -25.18 -17.61
C ALA A 304 -2.50 -24.90 -18.87
N THR A 305 -3.80 -25.18 -18.87
CA THR A 305 -4.72 -24.88 -19.98
C THR A 305 -5.35 -23.49 -19.85
N GLY A 306 -5.14 -22.80 -18.72
CA GLY A 306 -5.74 -21.52 -18.40
C GLY A 306 -7.10 -21.62 -17.69
N THR A 307 -7.62 -22.84 -17.48
CA THR A 307 -8.84 -23.05 -16.71
C THR A 307 -8.55 -22.76 -15.24
N SER A 308 -9.47 -22.05 -14.58
CA SER A 308 -9.27 -21.57 -13.21
C SER A 308 -10.44 -21.89 -12.30
N GLN A 309 -10.14 -22.19 -11.05
CA GLN A 309 -11.11 -22.34 -9.97
C GLN A 309 -10.67 -21.53 -8.76
N GLU A 310 -11.61 -21.02 -8.00
CA GLU A 310 -11.32 -20.15 -6.86
C GLU A 310 -12.14 -20.50 -5.64
N ALA A 311 -11.54 -20.28 -4.48
CA ALA A 311 -12.22 -20.23 -3.19
C ALA A 311 -12.25 -18.77 -2.73
N VAL A 312 -13.42 -18.35 -2.23
CA VAL A 312 -13.69 -16.96 -1.89
C VAL A 312 -14.28 -16.90 -0.50
N GLN A 313 -13.83 -15.94 0.30
CA GLN A 313 -14.33 -15.73 1.65
C GLN A 313 -14.44 -14.23 1.94
N ASN A 314 -15.42 -13.86 2.76
CA ASN A 314 -15.55 -12.49 3.24
C ASN A 314 -14.38 -12.18 4.17
N ILE A 315 -13.85 -10.96 4.08
CA ILE A 315 -12.77 -10.54 4.95
C ILE A 315 -13.33 -10.29 6.37
N PRO A 316 -12.73 -10.86 7.42
CA PRO A 316 -13.18 -10.67 8.80
C PRO A 316 -12.95 -9.23 9.29
N GLY A 317 -13.33 -8.89 10.52
CA GLY A 317 -12.88 -7.65 11.18
C GLY A 317 -11.36 -7.63 11.49
N GLY A 318 -10.85 -6.52 12.01
CA GLY A 318 -9.50 -6.41 12.58
C GLY A 318 -8.40 -5.84 11.67
N ASN A 319 -7.24 -5.52 12.26
CA ASN A 319 -6.17 -4.75 11.60
C ASN A 319 -5.25 -5.60 10.71
N VAL A 320 -5.34 -6.93 10.80
CA VAL A 320 -4.53 -7.85 10.00
C VAL A 320 -5.43 -8.92 9.39
N ILE A 321 -5.36 -9.05 8.07
CA ILE A 321 -6.02 -10.11 7.31
C ILE A 321 -5.04 -11.27 7.26
N ARG A 322 -5.37 -12.36 7.96
CA ARG A 322 -4.66 -13.63 7.88
C ARG A 322 -5.49 -14.59 7.07
N PHE A 323 -4.84 -15.35 6.20
CA PHE A 323 -5.51 -16.36 5.40
C PHE A 323 -4.66 -17.60 5.21
N ALA A 324 -5.35 -18.71 5.05
CA ALA A 324 -4.78 -19.98 4.62
C ALA A 324 -5.64 -20.55 3.50
N ALA A 325 -5.02 -20.95 2.40
CA ALA A 325 -5.68 -21.70 1.33
C ALA A 325 -5.08 -23.09 1.22
N HIS A 326 -5.95 -24.10 1.21
CA HIS A 326 -5.56 -25.48 1.00
C HIS A 326 -5.83 -25.84 -0.47
N LEU A 327 -4.78 -26.30 -1.13
CA LEU A 327 -4.83 -26.84 -2.49
C LEU A 327 -4.59 -28.35 -2.44
N LYS A 328 -5.39 -29.13 -3.15
CA LYS A 328 -5.28 -30.60 -3.20
C LYS A 328 -5.53 -31.16 -4.59
N GLY A 329 -5.18 -32.43 -4.80
CA GLY A 329 -5.42 -33.12 -6.07
C GLY A 329 -4.56 -32.58 -7.22
N LEU A 330 -3.49 -31.85 -6.89
CA LEU A 330 -2.65 -31.16 -7.87
C LEU A 330 -2.00 -32.13 -8.86
N LEU A 331 -1.75 -33.37 -8.47
CA LEU A 331 -1.12 -34.40 -9.32
C LEU A 331 -2.09 -35.47 -9.81
N THR A 332 -3.22 -35.66 -9.12
CA THR A 332 -4.01 -36.88 -9.24
C THR A 332 -5.44 -36.64 -9.73
N THR A 333 -6.28 -36.02 -8.91
CA THR A 333 -7.73 -35.93 -9.12
C THR A 333 -8.19 -34.65 -9.81
N GLY A 334 -7.24 -33.75 -10.14
CA GLY A 334 -7.52 -32.39 -10.59
C GLY A 334 -7.46 -31.40 -9.43
N GLY A 335 -6.85 -30.23 -9.69
CA GLY A 335 -6.55 -29.26 -8.66
C GLY A 335 -7.81 -28.62 -8.07
N GLN A 336 -7.92 -28.57 -6.75
CA GLN A 336 -9.00 -27.89 -6.04
C GLN A 336 -8.43 -26.93 -5.00
N VAL A 337 -9.20 -25.90 -4.64
CA VAL A 337 -8.82 -24.93 -3.60
C VAL A 337 -9.93 -24.74 -2.58
N ALA A 338 -9.57 -24.62 -1.30
CA ALA A 338 -10.43 -24.17 -0.21
C ALA A 338 -9.73 -23.02 0.53
N LEU A 339 -10.48 -22.06 1.05
CA LEU A 339 -9.96 -20.85 1.70
C LEU A 339 -10.53 -20.68 3.10
N ASP A 340 -9.65 -20.27 4.00
CA ASP A 340 -9.93 -19.82 5.36
C ASP A 340 -9.34 -18.42 5.59
N VAL A 341 -10.11 -17.55 6.22
CA VAL A 341 -9.74 -16.18 6.58
C VAL A 341 -10.05 -15.91 8.06
N GLY A 342 -9.95 -16.93 8.92
CA GLY A 342 -10.19 -16.86 10.36
C GLY A 342 -11.56 -17.41 10.81
N THR A 343 -12.29 -18.11 9.93
CA THR A 343 -13.59 -18.72 10.23
C THR A 343 -13.60 -20.23 10.02
N GLY A 344 -12.45 -20.83 9.72
CA GLY A 344 -12.32 -22.19 9.25
C GLY A 344 -12.42 -22.29 7.72
N PHE A 345 -11.92 -23.40 7.17
CA PHE A 345 -11.95 -23.66 5.74
C PHE A 345 -13.38 -23.80 5.20
N GLY A 346 -13.66 -23.09 4.12
CA GLY A 346 -14.85 -23.33 3.31
C GLY A 346 -14.79 -24.65 2.53
N ALA A 347 -15.84 -24.91 1.75
CA ALA A 347 -15.85 -26.03 0.82
C ALA A 347 -14.76 -25.88 -0.26
N PHE A 348 -14.26 -27.00 -0.77
CA PHE A 348 -13.38 -26.99 -1.93
C PHE A 348 -14.14 -26.56 -3.19
N SER A 349 -13.45 -25.83 -4.05
CA SER A 349 -13.89 -25.53 -5.40
C SER A 349 -14.12 -26.81 -6.22
N SER A 350 -14.79 -26.68 -7.36
CA SER A 350 -14.69 -27.71 -8.39
C SER A 350 -13.24 -27.89 -8.87
N ALA A 351 -12.94 -29.02 -9.50
CA ALA A 351 -11.58 -29.33 -9.93
C ALA A 351 -11.22 -28.64 -11.25
N VAL A 352 -10.03 -28.04 -11.31
CA VAL A 352 -9.31 -27.81 -12.57
C VAL A 352 -8.57 -29.08 -13.01
N ALA A 353 -7.87 -29.05 -14.14
CA ALA A 353 -6.95 -30.12 -14.49
C ALA A 353 -5.80 -30.23 -13.46
N THR A 354 -5.02 -31.30 -13.54
CA THR A 354 -3.82 -31.46 -12.70
C THR A 354 -2.83 -30.32 -12.94
N VAL A 355 -2.21 -29.83 -11.88
CA VAL A 355 -1.20 -28.76 -11.85
C VAL A 355 0.10 -29.31 -11.25
N PRO A 356 0.88 -30.10 -12.02
CA PRO A 356 2.05 -30.79 -11.49
C PRO A 356 3.26 -29.88 -11.21
N SER A 357 3.27 -28.70 -11.82
CA SER A 357 4.27 -27.67 -11.58
C SER A 357 3.66 -26.29 -11.80
N LEU A 358 4.28 -25.27 -11.20
CA LEU A 358 3.99 -23.87 -11.51
C LEU A 358 5.01 -23.29 -12.51
N SER A 359 5.83 -24.15 -13.14
CA SER A 359 6.98 -23.84 -14.03
C SER A 359 8.14 -23.04 -13.38
N THR A 360 9.19 -22.76 -14.15
CA THR A 360 10.44 -22.07 -13.77
C THR A 360 10.35 -20.53 -13.68
N THR A 361 9.22 -19.93 -13.29
CA THR A 361 9.07 -18.46 -13.28
C THR A 361 8.45 -17.91 -11.99
N ASP A 362 8.61 -16.59 -11.82
CA ASP A 362 8.75 -15.86 -10.56
C ASP A 362 7.58 -15.94 -9.57
N VAL A 363 7.89 -16.01 -8.27
CA VAL A 363 6.97 -15.54 -7.24
C VAL A 363 6.96 -14.04 -7.27
N THR A 364 5.78 -13.45 -7.43
CA THR A 364 5.60 -11.99 -7.36
C THR A 364 4.66 -11.66 -6.21
N LEU A 365 5.10 -10.80 -5.31
CA LEU A 365 4.29 -10.21 -4.25
C LEU A 365 4.10 -8.72 -4.56
N GLY A 366 2.86 -8.23 -4.47
CA GLY A 366 2.48 -6.88 -4.91
C GLY A 366 1.95 -6.87 -6.35
N ASP A 367 2.28 -5.83 -7.12
CA ASP A 367 1.80 -5.69 -8.51
C ASP A 367 2.33 -6.85 -9.36
N ALA A 368 1.44 -7.79 -9.71
CA ALA A 368 1.80 -8.98 -10.45
C ALA A 368 2.11 -8.64 -11.92
N ALA A 369 3.21 -9.19 -12.45
CA ALA A 369 3.63 -8.97 -13.83
C ALA A 369 2.57 -9.41 -14.88
N HIS A 370 1.67 -10.31 -14.51
CA HIS A 370 0.66 -10.91 -15.39
C HIS A 370 -0.69 -10.20 -15.40
N ALA A 371 -0.89 -9.18 -14.55
CA ALA A 371 -2.10 -8.36 -14.50
C ALA A 371 -1.70 -6.89 -14.21
N VAL A 372 -1.05 -6.26 -15.18
CA VAL A 372 -0.57 -4.87 -15.07
C VAL A 372 -1.71 -3.94 -14.66
N GLY A 373 -1.58 -3.27 -13.52
CA GLY A 373 -2.58 -2.32 -13.00
C GLY A 373 -3.29 -2.77 -11.71
N SER A 374 -2.93 -3.95 -11.19
CA SER A 374 -3.56 -4.57 -10.02
C SER A 374 -2.61 -4.57 -8.82
N THR A 375 -2.59 -3.48 -8.08
CA THR A 375 -1.61 -3.26 -7.00
C THR A 375 -2.22 -3.31 -5.62
N LEU A 376 -1.65 -4.18 -4.78
CA LEU A 376 -1.73 -4.08 -3.34
C LEU A 376 -1.22 -2.71 -2.91
N ALA A 377 -2.10 -1.90 -2.31
CA ALA A 377 -1.77 -0.65 -1.62
C ALA A 377 -1.86 -0.86 -0.10
N ALA A 378 -1.41 -2.03 0.34
CA ALA A 378 -1.45 -2.50 1.70
C ALA A 378 -0.12 -3.17 2.05
N SER A 379 0.18 -3.24 3.33
CA SER A 379 1.47 -3.78 3.77
C SER A 379 1.44 -5.28 3.91
N LEU A 380 2.37 -5.94 3.23
CA LEU A 380 2.55 -7.37 3.33
C LEU A 380 3.40 -7.69 4.56
N ARG A 381 2.97 -8.63 5.41
CA ARG A 381 3.73 -9.05 6.60
C ARG A 381 4.48 -10.36 6.37
N THR A 382 3.81 -11.34 5.77
CA THR A 382 4.39 -12.66 5.48
C THR A 382 3.62 -13.33 4.36
N MET A 383 4.32 -14.20 3.62
CA MET A 383 3.73 -15.07 2.62
C MET A 383 4.51 -16.39 2.59
N ARG A 384 3.82 -17.52 2.64
CA ARG A 384 4.41 -18.86 2.74
C ARG A 384 3.65 -19.88 1.91
N LEU A 385 4.39 -20.80 1.30
CA LEU A 385 3.88 -21.91 0.52
C LEU A 385 4.45 -23.22 1.10
N LEU A 386 3.58 -24.08 1.61
CA LEU A 386 3.94 -25.19 2.51
C LEU A 386 3.36 -26.52 2.00
N PRO A 387 4.16 -27.60 1.87
CA PRO A 387 3.66 -28.93 1.55
C PRO A 387 2.99 -29.57 2.78
N ASN A 388 1.85 -30.22 2.58
CA ASN A 388 1.25 -31.19 3.52
C ASN A 388 1.05 -30.71 4.98
N LEU A 389 0.62 -29.46 5.22
CA LEU A 389 0.49 -28.93 6.60
C LEU A 389 -0.76 -29.40 7.37
N HIS A 390 -1.41 -30.49 6.95
CA HIS A 390 -2.77 -30.84 7.38
C HIS A 390 -2.92 -31.51 8.76
N THR A 391 -1.88 -31.64 9.59
CA THR A 391 -2.03 -32.38 10.87
C THR A 391 -1.73 -31.63 12.17
N ARG A 392 -1.19 -30.40 12.17
CA ARG A 392 -0.94 -29.67 13.44
C ARG A 392 -1.61 -28.30 13.59
N ALA A 393 -1.87 -27.57 12.50
CA ALA A 393 -2.54 -26.27 12.60
C ALA A 393 -4.02 -26.38 13.03
N LEU A 394 -4.69 -27.48 12.68
CA LEU A 394 -6.11 -27.71 13.01
C LEU A 394 -6.39 -28.00 14.50
N ALA A 395 -5.39 -28.44 15.28
CA ALA A 395 -5.61 -28.92 16.65
C ALA A 395 -5.42 -27.85 17.73
N ALA A 396 -4.84 -26.69 17.41
CA ALA A 396 -4.34 -25.77 18.42
C ALA A 396 -4.72 -24.29 18.22
N GLY A 397 -5.64 -23.98 17.31
CA GLY A 397 -6.17 -22.62 17.15
C GLY A 397 -5.10 -21.58 16.74
N TYR A 398 -4.01 -22.03 16.11
CA TYR A 398 -2.93 -21.16 15.62
C TYR A 398 -3.39 -20.41 14.36
N TYR A 399 -3.92 -19.19 14.57
CA TYR A 399 -4.11 -18.16 13.54
C TYR A 399 -3.25 -16.94 13.84
#